data_AF-A0A841PMP8-F1
#
_entry.id   AF-A0A841PMP8-F1
#
_cell.length_a   1.000
_cell.length_b   1.000
_cell.length_c   1.000
_cell.angle_alpha   90.00
_cell.angle_beta   90.00
_cell.angle_gamma   90.00
#
_symmetry.space_group_name_H-M   'P 1'
#
loop_
_entity.id
_entity.type
_entity.pdbx_description
1 polymer ?
#
loop_
_entity_poly.entity_id
_entity_poly.type
_entity_poly.pdbx_seq_one_letter_code
_entity_poly.pdbx_strand_id
1 'polypeptide(L)'
;MRQRLRSLAAWDTAAAKMAKLHDTYDLYVTPATAYPAPKVGELTPNEEERQQLIKRIENEDPLSVLYDMFLPSLTYSPFSQLANLTGQPAASIPVHRCKNGLPIGVQAMASKGNEHVLLQLAAQLEQSDLWEGVIHPLDCSS
;
A
#
# COMPACT_ATOMS: atom_id res chain seq x y z
N MET A 1 -18.61 -10.45 20.01
CA MET A 1 -19.21 -9.09 20.10
C MET A 1 -18.25 -8.04 20.68
N ARG A 2 -17.55 -8.29 21.81
CA ARG A 2 -16.62 -7.31 22.42
C ARG A 2 -15.35 -6.98 21.61
N GLN A 3 -14.81 -7.94 20.85
CA GLN A 3 -13.58 -7.75 20.08
C GLN A 3 -13.78 -6.84 18.83
N ARG A 4 -14.93 -6.95 18.16
CA ARG A 4 -15.33 -6.06 17.05
C ARG A 4 -15.50 -4.60 17.46
N LEU A 5 -15.98 -4.35 18.68
CA LEU A 5 -16.16 -2.99 19.19
C LEU A 5 -14.81 -2.31 19.48
N ARG A 6 -13.81 -3.07 19.94
CA ARG A 6 -12.45 -2.56 20.17
C ARG A 6 -11.70 -2.25 18.87
N SER A 7 -11.88 -3.06 17.82
CA SER A 7 -11.26 -2.79 16.52
C SER A 7 -11.83 -1.55 15.84
N LEU A 8 -13.17 -1.35 15.90
CA LEU A 8 -13.81 -0.13 15.39
C LEU A 8 -13.29 1.12 16.10
N ALA A 9 -13.18 1.08 17.43
CA ALA A 9 -12.65 2.20 18.21
C ALA A 9 -11.18 2.53 17.86
N ALA A 10 -10.36 1.52 17.53
CA ALA A 10 -8.99 1.74 17.08
C ALA A 10 -8.94 2.39 15.69
N TRP A 11 -9.86 2.03 14.79
CA TRP A 11 -9.95 2.61 13.45
C TRP A 11 -10.41 4.07 13.51
N ASP A 12 -11.42 4.36 14.34
CA ASP A 12 -11.86 5.73 14.60
C ASP A 12 -10.73 6.58 15.19
N THR A 13 -9.94 6.01 16.10
CA THR A 13 -8.77 6.67 16.66
C THR A 13 -7.72 7.00 15.60
N ALA A 14 -7.43 6.05 14.68
CA ALA A 14 -6.49 6.27 13.59
C ALA A 14 -6.99 7.34 12.62
N ALA A 15 -8.27 7.29 12.25
CA ALA A 15 -8.89 8.29 11.38
C ALA A 15 -8.87 9.69 12.02
N ALA A 16 -9.18 9.80 13.31
CA ALA A 16 -9.12 11.07 14.03
C ALA A 16 -7.71 11.65 14.14
N LYS A 17 -6.70 10.80 14.37
CA LYS A 17 -5.29 11.22 14.38
C LYS A 17 -4.84 11.75 13.02
N MET A 18 -5.22 11.08 11.94
CA MET A 18 -4.91 11.55 10.61
C MET A 18 -5.64 12.83 10.24
N ALA A 19 -6.92 12.96 10.61
CA ALA A 19 -7.65 14.21 10.44
C ALA A 19 -6.91 15.38 11.12
N LYS A 20 -6.47 15.18 12.37
CA LYS A 20 -5.68 16.16 13.11
C LYS A 20 -4.32 16.46 12.47
N LEU A 21 -3.67 15.46 11.87
CA LEU A 21 -2.43 15.68 11.11
C LEU A 21 -2.68 16.62 9.93
N HIS A 22 -3.82 16.46 9.25
CA HIS A 22 -4.20 17.33 8.13
C HIS A 22 -4.71 18.71 8.52
N ASP A 23 -4.93 18.99 9.80
CA ASP A 23 -5.08 20.37 10.28
C ASP A 23 -3.77 21.17 10.14
N THR A 24 -2.62 20.47 10.05
CA THR A 24 -1.29 21.08 9.98
C THR A 24 -0.60 20.85 8.62
N TYR A 25 -0.84 19.72 7.97
CA TYR A 25 -0.18 19.33 6.72
C TYR A 25 -1.18 18.93 5.65
N ASP A 26 -1.12 19.54 4.47
CA ASP A 26 -2.03 19.20 3.36
C ASP A 26 -1.81 17.77 2.85
N LEU A 27 -0.57 17.30 2.92
CA LEU A 27 -0.15 16.01 2.38
C LEU A 27 0.71 15.22 3.39
N TYR A 28 0.46 13.91 3.43
CA TYR A 28 1.35 12.93 4.06
C TYR A 28 1.99 12.07 2.98
N VAL A 29 3.32 12.11 2.87
CA VAL A 29 4.07 11.46 1.79
C VAL A 29 4.92 10.32 2.34
N THR A 30 4.82 9.15 1.73
CA THR A 30 5.59 7.94 2.04
C THR A 30 6.11 7.31 0.74
N PRO A 31 7.04 6.35 0.78
CA PRO A 31 7.20 5.42 -0.33
C PRO A 31 5.86 4.72 -0.64
N ALA A 32 5.60 4.41 -1.91
CA ALA A 32 4.40 3.64 -2.28
C ALA A 32 4.50 2.17 -1.84
N THR A 33 5.70 1.60 -1.94
CA THR A 33 6.06 0.26 -1.45
C THR A 33 7.41 0.32 -0.73
N ALA A 34 7.66 -0.63 0.16
CA ALA A 34 8.96 -0.74 0.84
C ALA A 34 10.06 -1.35 -0.05
N TYR A 35 9.64 -2.12 -1.07
CA TYR A 35 10.52 -2.81 -2.02
C TYR A 35 9.99 -2.68 -3.44
N PRO A 36 10.85 -2.84 -4.46
CA PRO A 36 10.41 -2.98 -5.84
C PRO A 36 9.59 -4.27 -6.03
N ALA A 37 8.96 -4.40 -7.21
CA ALA A 37 8.08 -5.53 -7.50
C ALA A 37 8.74 -6.89 -7.21
N PRO A 38 8.10 -7.78 -6.42
CA PRO A 38 8.61 -9.11 -6.15
C PRO A 38 8.59 -9.97 -7.43
N LYS A 39 9.34 -11.07 -7.44
CA LYS A 39 9.30 -12.00 -8.57
C LYS A 39 7.94 -12.72 -8.64
N VAL A 40 7.56 -13.15 -9.84
CA VAL A 40 6.38 -13.98 -10.03
C VAL A 40 6.51 -15.26 -9.20
N GLY A 41 5.52 -15.51 -8.36
CA GLY A 41 5.49 -16.67 -7.46
C GLY A 41 6.19 -16.48 -6.12
N GLU A 42 6.91 -15.37 -5.88
CA GLU A 42 7.65 -15.16 -4.62
C GLU A 42 6.74 -15.03 -3.39
N LEU A 43 5.55 -14.45 -3.58
CA LEU A 43 4.55 -14.27 -2.52
C LEU A 43 3.39 -15.28 -2.60
N THR A 44 3.46 -16.22 -3.54
CA THR A 44 2.38 -17.19 -3.76
C THR A 44 2.80 -18.52 -3.16
N PRO A 45 2.04 -19.07 -2.18
CA PRO A 45 2.34 -20.38 -1.62
C PRO A 45 2.34 -21.46 -2.70
N ASN A 46 3.37 -22.29 -2.71
CA ASN A 46 3.41 -23.50 -3.54
C ASN A 46 2.42 -24.56 -3.00
N GLU A 47 2.28 -25.68 -3.70
CA GLU A 47 1.29 -26.71 -3.32
C GLU A 47 1.57 -27.31 -1.93
N GLU A 48 2.84 -27.55 -1.58
CA GLU A 48 3.19 -28.08 -0.26
C GLU A 48 2.89 -27.08 0.86
N GLU A 49 3.24 -25.81 0.66
CA GLU A 49 2.94 -24.72 1.60
C GLU A 49 1.43 -24.51 1.75
N ARG A 50 0.66 -24.64 0.67
CA ARG A 50 -0.81 -24.60 0.71
C ARG A 50 -1.38 -25.71 1.57
N GLN A 51 -0.90 -26.95 1.41
CA GLN A 51 -1.35 -28.08 2.22
C GLN A 51 -0.98 -27.89 3.70
N GLN A 52 0.18 -27.30 3.99
CA GLN A 52 0.56 -26.92 5.35
C GLN A 52 -0.35 -25.84 5.92
N LEU A 53 -0.68 -24.80 5.16
CA LEU A 53 -1.60 -23.74 5.58
C LEU A 53 -3.00 -24.30 5.88
N ILE A 54 -3.53 -25.20 5.05
CA ILE A 54 -4.81 -25.86 5.30
C ILE A 54 -4.78 -26.62 6.63
N LYS A 55 -3.74 -27.42 6.85
CA LYS A 55 -3.56 -28.13 8.13
C LYS A 55 -3.44 -27.16 9.30
N ARG A 56 -2.75 -26.03 9.16
CA ARG A 56 -2.64 -25.02 10.24
C ARG A 56 -3.99 -24.39 10.54
N ILE A 57 -4.79 -24.05 9.54
CA ILE A 57 -6.15 -23.50 9.73
C ILE A 57 -7.05 -24.50 10.50
N GLU A 58 -6.88 -25.81 10.29
CA GLU A 58 -7.63 -26.84 11.00
C GLU A 58 -7.20 -27.02 12.47
N ASN A 59 -5.93 -26.69 12.80
CA ASN A 59 -5.32 -27.01 14.10
C ASN A 59 -4.99 -25.78 14.97
N GLU A 60 -4.96 -24.59 14.40
CA GLU A 60 -4.62 -23.31 15.05
C GLU A 60 -5.81 -22.32 14.98
N ASP A 61 -5.68 -21.14 15.57
CA ASP A 61 -6.66 -20.06 15.37
C ASP A 61 -6.64 -19.62 13.90
N PRO A 62 -7.76 -19.73 13.16
CA PRO A 62 -7.79 -19.36 11.74
C PRO A 62 -7.39 -17.91 11.49
N LEU A 63 -7.64 -17.01 12.44
CA LEU A 63 -7.23 -15.61 12.32
C LEU A 63 -5.71 -15.45 12.38
N SER A 64 -5.02 -16.14 13.30
CA SER A 64 -3.56 -16.03 13.39
C SER A 64 -2.87 -16.57 12.14
N VAL A 65 -3.36 -17.70 11.60
CA VAL A 65 -2.81 -18.27 10.36
C VAL A 65 -3.05 -17.33 9.17
N LEU A 66 -4.22 -16.70 9.10
CA LEU A 66 -4.52 -15.70 8.10
C LEU A 66 -3.56 -14.50 8.19
N TYR A 67 -3.30 -14.00 9.40
CA TYR A 67 -2.35 -12.91 9.62
C TYR A 67 -0.93 -13.30 9.17
N ASP A 68 -0.43 -14.47 9.55
CA ASP A 68 0.88 -14.97 9.14
C ASP A 68 1.01 -15.08 7.62
N MET A 69 -0.05 -15.55 6.95
CA MET A 69 -0.09 -15.68 5.50
C MET A 69 0.02 -14.33 4.79
N PHE A 70 -0.62 -13.27 5.32
CA PHE A 70 -0.58 -11.94 4.71
C PHE A 70 0.65 -11.11 5.10
N LEU A 71 1.32 -11.44 6.21
CA LEU A 71 2.42 -10.65 6.75
C LEU A 71 3.55 -10.38 5.73
N PRO A 72 3.99 -11.34 4.90
CA PRO A 72 4.98 -11.07 3.85
C PRO A 72 4.50 -10.01 2.86
N SER A 73 3.27 -10.11 2.36
CA SER A 73 2.70 -9.12 1.43
C SER A 73 2.56 -7.74 2.06
N LEU A 74 2.15 -7.68 3.33
CA LEU A 74 2.05 -6.42 4.07
C LEU A 74 3.40 -5.76 4.31
N THR A 75 4.48 -6.54 4.39
CA THR A 75 5.85 -6.03 4.50
C THR A 75 6.31 -5.36 3.19
N TYR A 76 5.79 -5.80 2.04
CA TYR A 76 6.06 -5.18 0.74
C TYR A 76 5.32 -3.84 0.55
N SER A 77 4.09 -3.71 1.03
CA SER A 77 3.25 -2.51 0.88
C SER A 77 2.71 -1.97 2.22
N PRO A 78 3.60 -1.61 3.18
CA PRO A 78 3.16 -1.31 4.54
C PRO A 78 2.36 0.00 4.66
N PHE A 79 2.54 0.92 3.71
CA PHE A 79 2.03 2.29 3.82
C PHE A 79 0.59 2.46 3.29
N SER A 80 0.12 1.58 2.41
CA SER A 80 -1.21 1.70 1.78
C SER A 80 -2.34 1.32 2.73
N GLN A 81 -2.07 0.47 3.72
CA GLN A 81 -3.07 0.02 4.68
C GLN A 81 -3.64 1.18 5.51
N LEU A 82 -2.85 2.23 5.78
CA LEU A 82 -3.32 3.39 6.53
C LEU A 82 -4.43 4.14 5.79
N ALA A 83 -4.33 4.28 4.47
CA ALA A 83 -5.37 4.89 3.64
C ALA A 83 -6.66 4.04 3.64
N ASN A 84 -6.54 2.72 3.47
CA ASN A 84 -7.68 1.80 3.54
C ASN A 84 -8.39 1.85 4.89
N LEU A 85 -7.62 1.97 5.98
CA LEU A 85 -8.13 2.00 7.35
C LEU A 85 -8.89 3.29 7.66
N THR A 86 -8.34 4.42 7.25
CA THR A 86 -8.86 5.76 7.60
C THR A 86 -9.89 6.27 6.58
N GLY A 87 -9.93 5.67 5.40
CA GLY A 87 -10.76 6.07 4.27
C GLY A 87 -10.33 7.41 3.66
N GLN A 88 -9.06 7.78 3.80
CA GLN A 88 -8.52 8.98 3.20
C GLN A 88 -8.07 8.74 1.77
N PRO A 89 -8.19 9.75 0.88
CA PRO A 89 -7.70 9.64 -0.46
C PRO A 89 -6.17 9.52 -0.47
N ALA A 90 -5.67 8.61 -1.31
CA ALA A 90 -4.25 8.36 -1.50
C ALA A 90 -3.95 8.08 -2.97
N ALA A 91 -2.81 8.56 -3.46
CA ALA A 91 -2.34 8.33 -4.82
C ALA A 91 -0.89 7.83 -4.82
N SER A 92 -0.60 6.84 -5.67
CA SER A 92 0.77 6.37 -5.93
C SER A 92 1.29 7.02 -7.21
N ILE A 93 2.42 7.70 -7.11
CA ILE A 93 2.99 8.51 -8.20
C ILE A 93 4.39 7.95 -8.52
N PRO A 94 4.65 7.49 -9.76
CA PRO A 94 5.96 6.98 -10.16
C PRO A 94 6.96 8.14 -10.27
N VAL A 95 8.05 8.06 -9.52
CA VAL A 95 9.07 9.13 -9.46
C VAL A 95 10.50 8.62 -9.65
N HIS A 96 10.70 7.30 -9.77
CA HIS A 96 12.03 6.72 -9.91
C HIS A 96 12.00 5.33 -10.54
N ARG A 97 13.15 4.89 -11.07
CA ARG A 97 13.42 3.48 -11.38
C ARG A 97 14.65 2.98 -10.64
N CYS A 98 14.54 1.78 -10.08
CA CYS A 98 15.69 1.04 -9.60
C CYS A 98 16.71 0.80 -10.72
N LYS A 99 17.96 0.52 -10.33
CA LYS A 99 19.03 0.10 -11.27
C LYS A 99 18.67 -1.11 -12.15
N ASN A 100 17.73 -1.94 -11.71
CA ASN A 100 17.23 -3.10 -12.44
C ASN A 100 16.01 -2.78 -13.34
N GLY A 101 15.66 -1.51 -13.51
CA GLY A 101 14.56 -1.05 -14.36
C GLY A 101 13.17 -1.08 -13.72
N LEU A 102 13.03 -1.57 -12.47
CA LEU A 102 11.72 -1.62 -11.80
C LEU A 102 11.28 -0.24 -11.29
N PRO A 103 10.00 0.15 -11.45
CA PRO A 103 9.51 1.43 -10.99
C PRO A 103 9.42 1.49 -9.46
N ILE A 104 9.73 2.65 -8.91
CA ILE A 104 9.47 3.05 -7.53
C ILE A 104 8.60 4.31 -7.56
N GLY A 105 7.57 4.31 -6.72
CA GLY A 105 6.70 5.46 -6.53
C GLY A 105 6.72 5.98 -5.10
N VAL A 106 6.18 7.18 -4.96
CA VAL A 106 5.77 7.75 -3.67
C VAL A 106 4.25 7.66 -3.55
N GLN A 107 3.77 7.39 -2.35
CA GLN A 107 2.36 7.53 -2.00
C GLN A 107 2.16 8.89 -1.34
N ALA A 108 1.19 9.66 -1.83
CA ALA A 108 0.71 10.87 -1.19
C ALA A 108 -0.72 10.65 -0.68
N MET A 109 -1.00 11.04 0.56
CA MET A 109 -2.32 11.01 1.17
C MET A 109 -2.77 12.43 1.49
N ALA A 110 -4.05 12.73 1.24
CA ALA A 110 -4.67 14.01 1.58
C ALA A 110 -5.81 13.82 2.60
N SER A 111 -6.31 14.92 3.15
CA SER A 111 -7.56 14.89 3.91
C SER A 111 -8.76 14.51 3.02
N LYS A 112 -9.82 14.00 3.66
CA LYS A 112 -11.05 13.59 2.95
C LYS A 112 -11.65 14.76 2.17
N GLY A 113 -12.04 14.53 0.92
CA GLY A 113 -12.60 15.57 0.02
C GLY A 113 -11.55 16.41 -0.72
N ASN A 114 -10.26 16.16 -0.49
CA ASN A 114 -9.16 16.88 -1.12
C ASN A 114 -8.43 16.03 -2.18
N GLU A 115 -9.16 15.15 -2.88
CA GLU A 115 -8.65 14.38 -4.02
C GLU A 115 -8.04 15.28 -5.10
N HIS A 116 -8.59 16.48 -5.28
CA HIS A 116 -8.07 17.46 -6.24
C HIS A 116 -6.62 17.88 -5.96
N VAL A 117 -6.19 17.92 -4.69
CA VAL A 117 -4.80 18.24 -4.32
C VAL A 117 -3.86 17.13 -4.78
N LEU A 118 -4.27 15.87 -4.64
CA LEU A 118 -3.48 14.72 -5.11
C LEU A 118 -3.35 14.73 -6.64
N LEU A 119 -4.42 15.07 -7.36
CA LEU A 119 -4.38 15.17 -8.82
C LEU A 119 -3.49 16.34 -9.29
N GLN A 120 -3.52 17.48 -8.59
CA GLN A 120 -2.62 18.60 -8.88
C GLN A 120 -1.16 18.24 -8.63
N LEU A 121 -0.87 17.54 -7.52
CA LEU A 121 0.48 17.04 -7.22
C LEU A 121 0.96 16.08 -8.32
N ALA A 122 0.12 15.13 -8.71
CA ALA A 122 0.46 14.18 -9.78
C ALA A 122 0.75 14.89 -11.10
N ALA A 123 -0.09 15.87 -11.49
CA ALA A 123 0.12 16.66 -12.70
C ALA A 123 1.42 17.48 -12.67
N GLN A 124 1.79 18.05 -11.53
CA GLN A 124 3.05 18.77 -11.37
C GLN A 124 4.25 17.84 -11.47
N LEU A 125 4.16 16.66 -10.85
CA LEU A 125 5.23 15.66 -10.91
C LEU A 125 5.38 15.10 -12.31
N GLU A 126 4.29 14.84 -13.03
CA GLU A 126 4.29 14.37 -14.42
C GLU A 126 5.01 15.34 -15.38
N GLN A 127 4.96 16.65 -15.11
CA GLN A 127 5.65 17.68 -15.89
C GLN A 127 7.11 17.92 -15.45
N SER A 128 7.57 17.22 -14.41
CA SER A 128 8.92 17.39 -13.87
C SER A 128 9.89 16.31 -14.36
N ASP A 129 11.19 16.57 -14.23
CA ASP A 129 12.24 15.59 -14.54
C ASP A 129 12.23 14.36 -13.60
N LEU A 130 11.41 14.38 -12.55
CA LEU A 130 11.24 13.23 -11.65
C LEU A 130 10.29 12.19 -12.21
N TRP A 131 9.47 12.52 -13.22
CA TRP A 131 8.49 11.59 -13.75
C TRP A 131 9.16 10.45 -14.51
N GLU A 132 8.94 9.23 -14.01
CA GLU A 132 9.37 8.00 -14.67
C GLU A 132 8.12 7.31 -15.22
N GLY A 133 7.62 7.81 -16.36
CA GLY A 133 6.44 7.26 -17.03
C GLY A 133 6.53 5.73 -17.21
N VAL A 134 5.43 5.01 -17.05
CA VAL A 134 5.46 3.55 -17.17
C VAL A 134 5.55 3.18 -18.66
N ILE A 135 6.76 3.01 -19.18
CA ILE A 135 6.98 2.36 -20.47
C ILE A 135 6.84 0.86 -20.21
N HIS A 136 5.81 0.23 -20.78
CA HIS A 136 5.69 -1.21 -20.68
C HIS A 136 6.83 -1.84 -21.51
N PRO A 137 7.47 -2.93 -21.07
CA PRO A 137 8.53 -3.59 -21.85
C PRO A 137 8.12 -3.98 -23.27
N LEU A 138 6.81 -4.11 -23.52
CA LEU A 138 6.23 -4.40 -24.83
C LEU A 138 6.08 -3.16 -25.74
N ASP A 139 6.21 -1.96 -25.19
CA ASP A 139 6.11 -0.70 -25.93
C ASP A 139 7.47 -0.29 -26.54
N CYS A 140 8.55 -1.01 -26.23
CA CYS A 140 9.90 -0.78 -26.75
C CYS A 140 10.20 -1.53 -28.07
N SER A 141 9.23 -2.22 -28.68
CA SER A 141 9.40 -2.87 -29.98
C SER A 141 8.81 -2.03 -31.11
N SER A 142 9.50 -0.95 -31.48
CA SER A 142 9.35 -0.24 -32.75
C SER A 142 10.60 0.56 -33.09
#